data_AF-A0A388TMF7-F1
#
_entry.id   AF-A0A388TMF7-F1
#
_cell.length_a   1.000
_cell.length_b   1.000
_cell.length_c   1.000
_cell.angle_alpha   90.00
_cell.angle_beta   90.00
_cell.angle_gamma   90.00
#
_symmetry.space_group_name_H-M   'P 1'
#
loop_
_entity.id
_entity.type
_entity.pdbx_description
1 polymer ?
#
loop_
_entity_poly.entity_id
_entity_poly.type
_entity_poly.pdbx_seq_one_letter_code
_entity_poly.pdbx_strand_id
1 'polypeptide(L)' 'MAVISLRLNTKEEKMVQFLTEYYEEDRSALIKHLLQEMYEDIADNNIIREFEKKEEKRKVSFISANRILNMLK' A
#
# COMPACT_ATOMS: atom_id res chain seq x y z
N MET A 1 9.14 6.46 -21.04
CA MET A 1 8.79 5.13 -20.50
C MET A 1 10.01 4.63 -19.72
N ALA A 2 9.93 4.49 -18.40
CA ALA A 2 11.03 3.91 -17.63
C ALA A 2 11.02 2.39 -17.81
N VAL A 3 12.17 1.80 -18.15
CA VAL A 3 12.31 0.34 -18.28
C VAL A 3 12.95 -0.18 -17.02
N ILE A 4 12.30 -1.13 -16.36
CA ILE A 4 12.82 -1.79 -15.17
C ILE A 4 13.12 -3.24 -15.55
N SER A 5 14.39 -3.63 -15.43
CA SER A 5 14.80 -5.02 -15.66
C SER A 5 14.82 -5.76 -14.33
N LEU A 6 14.00 -6.80 -14.22
CA LEU A 6 13.93 -7.68 -13.06
C LEU A 6 14.48 -9.05 -13.45
N ARG A 7 15.35 -9.62 -12.60
CA ARG A 7 15.84 -10.99 -12.76
C ARG A 7 15.15 -11.86 -11.72
N LEU A 8 14.32 -12.78 -12.20
CA LEU A 8 13.62 -13.75 -11.36
C LEU A 8 14.38 -15.08 -11.36
N ASN A 9 14.29 -15.81 -10.26
CA ASN A 9 14.71 -17.20 -10.22
C ASN A 9 13.63 -18.12 -10.83
N THR A 10 13.95 -19.40 -11.03
CA THR A 10 13.03 -20.34 -11.69
C THR A 10 11.71 -20.56 -10.94
N LYS A 11 11.68 -20.41 -9.61
CA LYS A 11 10.45 -20.55 -8.81
C LYS A 11 9.58 -19.31 -8.93
N GLU A 12 10.18 -18.13 -8.78
CA GLU A 12 9.51 -16.84 -8.94
C GLU A 12 8.91 -16.70 -10.34
N GLU A 13 9.65 -17.11 -11.37
CA GLU A 13 9.18 -17.10 -12.75
C GLU A 13 7.90 -17.93 -12.94
N LYS A 14 7.83 -19.12 -12.33
CA LYS A 14 6.63 -19.97 -12.38
C LYS A 14 5.44 -19.34 -11.65
N MET A 15 5.70 -18.69 -10.52
CA MET A 15 4.66 -17.98 -9.78
C MET A 15 4.10 -16.80 -10.59
N VAL A 16 4.98 -15.97 -11.17
CA VAL A 16 4.56 -14.83 -11.99
C VAL A 16 3.79 -15.32 -13.21
N GLN A 17 4.24 -16.39 -13.87
CA GLN A 17 3.52 -16.98 -14.99
C GLN A 17 2.12 -17.45 -14.59
N PHE A 18 2.00 -18.17 -13.47
CA PHE A 18 0.70 -18.61 -12.95
C PHE A 18 -0.24 -17.42 -12.67
N LEU A 19 0.27 -16.36 -12.05
CA LEU A 19 -0.55 -15.17 -11.75
C LEU A 19 -0.94 -14.41 -13.03
N THR A 20 -0.04 -14.32 -14.00
CA THR A 20 -0.30 -13.72 -15.33
C THR A 20 -1.44 -14.46 -16.03
N GLU A 21 -1.42 -15.80 -16.00
CA GLU A 21 -2.47 -16.63 -16.59
C GLU A 21 -3.78 -16.53 -15.81
N TYR A 22 -3.73 -16.51 -14.48
CA TYR A 22 -4.93 -16.46 -13.64
C TYR A 22 -5.68 -15.14 -13.72
N TYR A 23 -4.95 -14.03 -13.77
CA TYR A 23 -5.54 -12.68 -13.85
C TYR A 23 -5.72 -12.18 -15.28
N GLU A 24 -5.26 -12.94 -16.29
CA GLU A 24 -5.27 -12.56 -17.70
C GLU A 24 -4.62 -11.18 -17.97
N GLU A 25 -3.59 -10.84 -17.19
CA GLU A 25 -2.87 -9.57 -17.27
C GLU A 25 -1.45 -9.75 -17.78
N ASP A 26 -0.93 -8.76 -18.51
CA ASP A 26 0.47 -8.74 -18.90
C ASP A 26 1.38 -8.72 -17.65
N ARG A 27 2.46 -9.51 -17.69
CA ARG A 27 3.46 -9.59 -16.59
C ARG A 27 3.91 -8.22 -16.08
N SER A 28 4.16 -7.28 -17.00
CA SER A 28 4.63 -5.94 -16.65
C SER A 28 3.57 -5.11 -15.93
N ALA A 29 2.29 -5.27 -16.27
CA ALA A 29 1.17 -4.63 -15.59
C ALA A 29 0.99 -5.23 -14.20
N LEU A 30 0.96 -6.55 -14.10
CA LEU A 30 0.85 -7.28 -12.83
C LEU A 30 1.96 -6.88 -11.84
N ILE A 31 3.22 -6.88 -12.29
CA ILE A 31 4.36 -6.51 -11.44
C ILE A 31 4.27 -5.04 -11.01
N LYS A 32 3.83 -4.16 -11.90
CA LYS A 32 3.66 -2.74 -11.58
C LYS A 32 2.56 -2.53 -10.53
N HIS A 33 1.43 -3.23 -10.67
CA HIS A 33 0.34 -3.20 -9.70
C HIS A 33 0.81 -3.66 -8.32
N LEU A 34 1.49 -4.81 -8.25
CA LEU A 34 2.03 -5.34 -7.00
C LEU A 34 3.03 -4.37 -6.35
N LEU A 35 3.94 -3.77 -7.13
CA LEU A 35 4.89 -2.80 -6.59
C LEU A 35 4.19 -1.55 -6.02
N GLN A 36 3.10 -1.12 -6.65
CA GLN A 36 2.32 0.01 -6.18
C GLN A 36 1.58 -0.33 -4.88
N GLU A 37 0.89 -1.47 -4.82
CA GLU A 37 0.22 -1.94 -3.60
C GLU A 37 1.21 -2.08 -2.44
N MET A 38 2.36 -2.71 -2.68
CA MET A 38 3.39 -2.85 -1.65
C MET A 38 3.93 -1.51 -1.15
N TYR A 39 4.01 -0.50 -2.02
CA TYR A 39 4.43 0.85 -1.62
C TYR A 39 3.36 1.54 -0.78
N GLU A 40 2.10 1.43 -1.19
CA GLU A 40 0.94 1.97 -0.45
C GLU A 40 0.86 1.35 0.95
N ASP A 41 1.01 0.02 1.05
CA ASP A 41 1.07 -0.69 2.34
C ASP A 41 2.18 -0.15 3.25
N ILE A 42 3.38 0.11 2.71
CA ILE A 42 4.49 0.67 3.49
C ILE A 42 4.15 2.09 3.97
N ALA A 43 3.58 2.92 3.09
CA ALA A 43 3.21 4.29 3.41
C ALA A 43 2.14 4.33 4.52
N ASP A 44 1.11 3.52 4.39
CA ASP A 44 0.02 3.41 5.36
C ASP A 44 0.54 2.90 6.71
N ASN A 45 1.37 1.86 6.71
CA ASN A 45 1.99 1.36 7.93
C ASN A 45 2.85 2.42 8.64
N ASN A 46 3.51 3.31 7.89
CA ASN A 46 4.25 4.41 8.50
C ASN A 46 3.32 5.43 9.16
N ILE A 47 2.20 5.78 8.52
CA ILE A 47 1.18 6.67 9.09
C ILE A 47 0.62 6.07 10.39
N ILE A 48 0.28 4.79 10.38
CA ILE A 48 -0.22 4.05 11.55
C ILE A 48 0.81 4.10 12.67
N ARG A 49 2.07 3.74 12.41
CA ARG A 49 3.14 3.76 13.42
C ARG A 49 3.38 5.15 13.99
N GLU A 50 3.29 6.20 13.17
CA GLU A 50 3.40 7.57 13.66
C GLU A 50 2.24 7.96 14.57
N PHE A 51 1.03 7.52 14.23
CA PHE A 51 -0.15 7.72 15.06
C PHE A 51 -0.01 6.98 16.40
N GLU A 52 0.35 5.69 16.38
CA GLU A 52 0.56 4.87 17.58
C GLU A 52 1.60 5.53 18.51
N LYS A 53 2.72 6.04 17.98
CA LYS A 53 3.72 6.79 18.76
C LYS A 53 3.17 8.07 19.40
N LYS A 54 2.20 8.74 18.76
CA LYS A 54 1.53 9.92 19.32
C LYS A 54 0.51 9.51 20.39
N GLU A 55 -0.14 8.36 20.22
CA GLU A 55 -1.07 7.76 21.18
C GLU A 55 -0.38 7.30 22.45
N GLU A 56 0.75 6.60 22.35
CA GLU A 56 1.57 6.23 23.51
C GLU A 56 1.95 7.46 24.35
N LYS A 57 2.20 8.60 23.69
CA LYS A 57 2.51 9.89 24.34
C LYS A 57 1.27 10.64 24.83
N ARG A 58 0.06 10.06 24.72
CA ARG A 58 -1.25 10.67 25.02
C ARG A 58 -1.48 12.02 24.35
N LYS A 59 -0.87 12.26 23.18
CA LYS A 59 -0.94 13.53 22.44
C LYS A 59 -2.02 13.54 21.34
N VAL A 60 -2.83 12.50 21.24
CA VAL A 60 -3.94 12.43 20.27
C VAL A 60 -5.26 12.73 20.93
N SER A 61 -6.03 13.60 20.28
CA SER A 61 -7.39 13.95 20.66
C SER A 61 -8.34 13.50 19.56
N PHE A 62 -9.29 12.63 19.90
CA PHE A 62 -10.39 12.28 19.00
C PHE A 62 -11.43 13.40 19.00
N ILE A 63 -11.84 13.83 17.81
CA ILE A 63 -12.90 14.82 17.64
C ILE A 63 -14.18 14.06 17.28
N SER A 64 -15.27 14.30 18.01
CA SER A 64 -16.57 13.69 17.70
C SER A 64 -17.21 14.34 16.48
N ALA A 65 -18.01 13.58 15.74
CA ALA A 65 -18.73 14.08 14.55
C ALA A 65 -19.57 15.34 14.86
N ASN A 66 -20.23 15.38 16.03
CA ASN A 66 -20.98 16.54 16.51
C ASN A 66 -20.11 17.81 16.65
N ARG A 67 -18.86 17.65 17.06
CA ARG A 67 -17.93 18.78 17.21
C ARG A 67 -17.44 19.30 15.86
N ILE A 68 -17.29 18.43 14.86
CA ILE A 68 -16.98 18.82 13.47
C ILE A 68 -18.15 19.60 12.86
N LEU A 69 -19.39 19.10 13.03
CA LEU A 69 -20.60 19.77 12.55
C LEU A 69 -20.79 21.18 13.14
N ASN A 70 -20.41 21.37 14.40
CA ASN A 70 -20.47 22.69 15.05
C ASN A 70 -19.35 23.66 14.63
N MET A 71 -18.24 23.17 14.05
CA MET A 71 -17.15 24.02 13.53
C MET A 71 -17.41 24.54 12.11
N LEU A 72 -18.38 23.94 11.39
CA LEU A 72 -18.76 24.32 10.02
C LEU A 72 -19.93 25.33 9.97
N LYS A 73 -20.52 25.67 11.11
CA LYS A 73 -21.54 26.72 11.27
C LYS A 73 -20.89 28.03 11.67
#